data_AF-A0A2M7TVK7-F1
#
_entry.id   AF-A0A2M7TVK7-F1
#
_cell.length_a   1.000
_cell.length_b   1.000
_cell.length_c   1.000
_cell.angle_alpha   90.00
_cell.angle_beta   90.00
_cell.angle_gamma   90.00
#
_symmetry.space_group_name_H-M   'P 1'
#
loop_
_entity.id
_entity.type
_entity.pdbx_description
1 polymer ?
#
loop_
_entity_poly.entity_id
_entity_poly.type
_entity_poly.pdbx_seq_one_letter_code
_entity_poly.pdbx_strand_id
1 'polypeptide(L)'
;MKRIILSIVVVVLSITFVPALYSVTKPESIDIEKNEVLYQLPYPGLLPGHPLYFLKVIRDNILLFTTRDNFKKAKLYLHLSDKNIATSISLINEGKEQMAIDQLKLGEHRFLMIPPILQELKNQGWEYSSDFIIDLNQSNQKHREIITQVIGKVTESDISILNDLLDQNTKVKDLLQEIR
;
A
#
# COMPACT_ATOMS: atom_id res chain seq x y z
N MET A 1 -32.09 12.45 58.68
CA MET A 1 -32.08 13.02 57.31
C MET A 1 -30.79 12.73 56.54
N LYS A 2 -29.59 13.03 57.08
CA LYS A 2 -28.30 12.77 56.39
C LYS A 2 -28.08 11.31 55.92
N ARG A 3 -28.51 10.32 56.71
CA ARG A 3 -28.40 8.88 56.34
C ARG A 3 -29.29 8.48 55.15
N ILE A 4 -30.47 9.09 55.02
CA ILE A 4 -31.43 8.82 53.93
C ILE A 4 -30.91 9.46 52.63
N ILE A 5 -30.35 10.68 52.73
CA ILE A 5 -29.74 11.38 51.60
C ILE A 5 -28.52 10.59 51.09
N LEU A 6 -27.70 10.04 52.00
CA LEU A 6 -26.54 9.22 51.63
C LEU A 6 -26.96 7.95 50.88
N SER A 7 -28.02 7.27 51.33
CA SER A 7 -28.56 6.08 50.64
C SER A 7 -29.10 6.41 49.25
N ILE A 8 -29.76 7.56 49.06
CA ILE A 8 -30.27 7.98 47.75
C ILE A 8 -29.11 8.30 46.78
N VAL A 9 -28.05 8.96 47.26
CA VAL A 9 -26.87 9.26 46.45
C VAL A 9 -26.16 7.99 45.99
N VAL A 10 -26.03 6.98 46.87
CA VAL A 10 -25.42 5.69 46.51
C VAL A 10 -26.25 4.94 45.46
N VAL A 11 -27.58 4.95 45.57
CA VAL A 11 -28.46 4.30 44.58
C VAL A 11 -28.39 5.01 43.23
N VAL A 12 -28.40 6.34 43.20
CA VAL A 12 -28.28 7.11 41.95
C VAL A 12 -26.92 6.88 41.28
N LEU A 13 -25.82 6.87 42.06
CA LEU A 13 -24.48 6.60 41.55
C LEU A 13 -24.37 5.17 40.97
N SER A 14 -25.05 4.21 41.58
CA SER A 14 -25.09 2.81 41.11
C SER A 14 -25.81 2.68 39.77
N ILE A 15 -26.92 3.40 39.58
CA ILE A 15 -27.74 3.35 38.36
C ILE A 15 -26.99 3.98 37.17
N THR A 16 -26.19 5.03 37.40
CA THR A 16 -25.44 5.69 36.32
C THR A 16 -24.10 5.03 35.99
N PHE A 17 -23.46 4.36 36.95
CA PHE A 17 -22.12 3.81 36.78
C PHE A 17 -22.12 2.42 36.11
N VAL A 18 -23.16 1.62 36.35
CA VAL A 18 -23.29 0.27 35.81
C VAL A 18 -23.44 0.22 34.26
N PRO A 19 -24.25 1.08 33.60
CA PRO A 19 -24.34 1.13 32.14
C PRO A 19 -23.02 1.52 31.45
N ALA A 20 -22.19 2.33 32.10
CA ALA A 20 -20.89 2.75 31.56
C ALA A 20 -19.90 1.58 31.47
N LEU A 21 -19.96 0.63 32.42
CA LEU A 21 -19.14 -0.58 32.39
C LEU A 21 -19.61 -1.58 31.33
N TYR A 22 -20.92 -1.67 31.07
CA TYR A 22 -21.47 -2.54 30.01
C TYR A 22 -21.03 -2.12 28.59
N SER A 23 -20.77 -0.83 28.35
CA SER A 23 -20.24 -0.36 27.06
C SER A 23 -18.76 -0.71 26.86
N VAL A 24 -17.99 -0.88 27.94
CA VAL A 24 -16.56 -1.21 27.90
C VAL A 24 -16.33 -2.73 27.74
N THR A 25 -17.30 -3.57 28.12
CA THR A 25 -17.19 -5.04 28.05
C THR A 25 -17.92 -5.67 26.87
N LYS A 26 -18.51 -4.87 25.96
CA LYS A 26 -19.03 -5.44 24.71
C LYS A 26 -17.82 -5.94 23.92
N PRO A 27 -17.73 -7.25 23.59
CA PRO A 27 -16.80 -7.68 22.58
C PRO A 27 -17.23 -7.00 21.29
N GLU A 28 -16.41 -6.07 20.80
CA GLU A 28 -16.48 -5.62 19.43
C GLU A 28 -16.38 -6.89 18.58
N SER A 29 -17.48 -7.21 17.88
CA SER A 29 -17.48 -8.31 16.94
C SER A 29 -16.41 -7.98 15.92
N ILE A 30 -15.28 -8.69 16.02
CA ILE A 30 -14.24 -8.66 15.01
C ILE A 30 -14.92 -9.17 13.75
N ASP A 31 -15.28 -8.25 12.87
CA ASP A 31 -15.67 -8.55 11.52
C ASP A 31 -14.43 -9.15 10.85
N ILE A 32 -14.37 -10.48 10.78
CA ILE A 32 -13.33 -11.18 10.03
C ILE A 32 -13.69 -11.04 8.55
N GLU A 33 -13.68 -9.82 8.02
CA GLU A 33 -14.03 -9.56 6.62
C GLU A 33 -13.37 -8.29 6.05
N LYS A 34 -12.04 -8.30 6.02
CA LYS A 34 -11.18 -7.84 4.92
C LYS A 34 -9.77 -8.20 5.33
N ASN A 35 -9.09 -9.06 4.58
CA ASN A 35 -7.66 -9.28 4.76
C ASN A 35 -6.96 -7.98 4.31
N GLU A 36 -6.97 -6.95 5.17
CA GLU A 36 -6.37 -5.66 4.88
C GLU A 36 -4.86 -5.86 4.83
N VAL A 37 -4.27 -5.56 3.67
CA VAL A 37 -2.83 -5.71 3.49
C VAL A 37 -2.17 -4.62 4.34
N LEU A 38 -1.61 -5.02 5.48
CA LEU A 38 -0.87 -4.15 6.40
C LEU A 38 0.51 -3.82 5.82
N TYR A 39 0.52 -3.01 4.75
CA TYR A 39 1.72 -2.48 4.13
C TYR A 39 1.56 -0.97 3.92
N GLN A 40 2.48 -0.20 4.51
CA GLN A 40 2.46 1.26 4.44
C GLN A 40 3.22 1.74 3.22
N LEU A 41 2.50 2.30 2.26
CA LEU A 41 3.11 2.93 1.09
C LEU A 41 3.84 4.22 1.49
N PRO A 42 4.98 4.54 0.84
CA PRO A 42 5.71 5.76 1.11
C PRO A 42 4.93 6.98 0.62
N TYR A 43 5.20 8.13 1.23
CA TYR A 43 4.53 9.38 0.85
C TYR A 43 4.82 9.77 -0.63
N PRO A 44 3.80 10.10 -1.43
CA PRO A 44 3.95 10.35 -2.87
C PRO A 44 4.80 11.58 -3.22
N GLY A 45 4.82 12.57 -2.32
CA GLY A 45 5.53 13.82 -2.50
C GLY A 45 4.93 14.64 -3.65
N LEU A 46 5.77 15.03 -4.61
CA LEU A 46 5.33 15.85 -5.75
C LEU A 46 4.48 15.05 -6.74
N LEU A 47 3.25 15.51 -6.96
CA LEU A 47 2.29 14.92 -7.89
C LEU A 47 2.53 15.37 -9.34
N PRO A 48 2.17 14.55 -10.34
CA PRO A 48 2.11 14.97 -11.73
C PRO A 48 1.14 16.16 -11.88
N GLY A 49 1.49 17.12 -12.74
CA GLY A 49 0.75 18.38 -12.94
C GLY A 49 1.38 19.60 -12.27
N HIS A 50 2.34 19.43 -11.35
CA HIS A 50 3.14 20.55 -10.83
C HIS A 50 4.29 20.90 -11.80
N PRO A 51 4.64 22.19 -12.01
CA PRO A 51 5.72 22.61 -12.91
C PRO A 51 7.07 21.96 -12.62
N LEU A 52 7.38 21.68 -11.35
CA LEU A 52 8.63 21.04 -10.94
C LEU A 52 8.61 19.49 -11.03
N TYR A 53 7.51 18.88 -11.49
CA TYR A 53 7.40 17.42 -11.54
C TYR A 53 8.42 16.79 -12.49
N PHE A 54 8.78 17.46 -13.58
CA PHE A 54 9.81 16.96 -14.51
C PHE A 54 11.17 16.79 -13.82
N LEU A 55 11.53 17.64 -12.86
CA LEU A 55 12.78 17.52 -12.10
C LEU A 55 12.80 16.25 -11.26
N LYS A 56 11.66 15.88 -10.65
CA LYS A 56 11.50 14.61 -9.93
C LYS A 56 11.75 13.42 -10.87
N VAL A 57 11.15 13.44 -12.07
CA VAL A 57 11.31 12.37 -13.06
C VAL A 57 12.77 12.23 -13.50
N ILE A 58 13.44 13.35 -13.80
CA ILE A 58 14.87 13.37 -14.14
C ILE A 58 15.71 12.78 -13.01
N ARG A 59 15.49 13.24 -11.77
CA ARG A 59 16.20 12.72 -10.59
C ARG A 59 16.03 11.21 -10.45
N ASP A 60 14.80 10.71 -10.54
CA ASP A 60 14.50 9.28 -10.36
C ASP A 60 15.22 8.44 -11.44
N ASN A 61 15.26 8.92 -12.68
CA ASN A 61 15.99 8.26 -13.76
C ASN A 61 17.51 8.31 -13.56
N ILE A 62 18.06 9.44 -13.11
CA ILE A 62 19.49 9.55 -12.77
C ILE A 62 19.84 8.56 -11.65
N LEU A 63 19.01 8.46 -10.60
CA LEU A 63 19.24 7.52 -9.50
C LEU A 63 19.25 6.07 -9.99
N LEU A 64 18.27 5.68 -10.81
CA LEU A 64 18.21 4.33 -11.41
C LEU A 64 19.42 4.05 -12.32
N PHE A 65 19.84 5.04 -13.11
CA PHE A 65 20.98 4.90 -14.02
C PHE A 65 22.32 4.79 -13.26
N THR A 66 22.49 5.61 -12.23
CA THR A 66 23.75 5.69 -11.47
C THR A 66 23.91 4.61 -10.41
N THR A 67 22.82 3.96 -9.98
CA THR A 67 22.87 2.84 -9.03
C THR A 67 23.41 1.58 -9.73
N ARG A 68 24.69 1.28 -9.46
CA ARG A 68 25.43 0.13 -10.03
C ARG A 68 25.21 -1.18 -9.28
N ASP A 69 24.98 -1.11 -7.98
CA ASP A 69 24.72 -2.27 -7.13
C ASP A 69 23.30 -2.79 -7.39
N ASN A 70 23.20 -4.03 -7.87
CA ASN A 70 21.94 -4.64 -8.28
C ASN A 70 20.95 -4.77 -7.12
N PHE A 71 21.40 -5.09 -5.91
CA PHE A 71 20.49 -5.23 -4.77
C PHE A 71 19.94 -3.88 -4.33
N LYS A 72 20.80 -2.85 -4.28
CA LYS A 72 20.36 -1.46 -4.04
C LYS A 72 19.43 -0.98 -5.15
N LYS A 73 19.66 -1.41 -6.38
CA LYS A 73 18.81 -1.09 -7.53
C LYS A 73 17.42 -1.71 -7.40
N ALA A 74 17.32 -2.97 -6.99
CA ALA A 74 16.05 -3.63 -6.69
C ALA A 74 15.27 -2.89 -5.59
N LYS A 75 15.93 -2.50 -4.50
CA LYS A 75 15.33 -1.67 -3.44
C LYS A 75 14.87 -0.30 -3.94
N LEU A 76 15.63 0.32 -4.83
CA LEU A 76 15.27 1.59 -5.44
C LEU A 76 14.05 1.45 -6.36
N TYR A 77 13.97 0.38 -7.15
CA TYR A 77 12.79 0.07 -7.96
C TYR A 77 11.54 -0.13 -7.08
N LEU A 78 11.65 -0.89 -5.99
CA LEU A 78 10.58 -1.05 -5.01
C LEU A 78 10.10 0.31 -4.48
N HIS A 79 11.03 1.10 -3.95
CA HIS A 79 10.69 2.41 -3.36
C HIS A 79 10.01 3.35 -4.37
N LEU A 80 10.52 3.41 -5.60
CA LEU A 80 9.95 4.25 -6.64
C LEU A 80 8.58 3.74 -7.11
N SER A 81 8.43 2.42 -7.23
CA SER A 81 7.17 1.78 -7.58
C SER A 81 6.08 2.09 -6.55
N ASP A 82 6.34 1.84 -5.27
CA ASP A 82 5.38 2.08 -4.18
C ASP A 82 4.98 3.55 -4.09
N LYS A 83 5.92 4.44 -4.37
CA LYS A 83 5.66 5.88 -4.44
C LYS A 83 4.73 6.23 -5.59
N ASN A 84 4.85 5.58 -6.74
CA ASN A 84 3.91 5.78 -7.85
C ASN A 84 2.51 5.26 -7.49
N ILE A 85 2.41 4.12 -6.82
CA ILE A 85 1.13 3.60 -6.32
C ILE A 85 0.51 4.56 -5.28
N ALA A 86 1.29 5.11 -4.36
CA ALA A 86 0.79 6.14 -3.44
C ALA A 86 0.33 7.41 -4.17
N THR A 87 1.02 7.75 -5.27
CA THR A 87 0.69 8.93 -6.09
C THR A 87 -0.64 8.71 -6.81
N SER A 88 -0.92 7.50 -7.32
CA SER A 88 -2.18 7.20 -7.97
C SER A 88 -3.37 7.33 -7.01
N ILE A 89 -3.22 6.92 -5.74
CA ILE A 89 -4.23 7.12 -4.69
C ILE A 89 -4.54 8.61 -4.50
N SER A 90 -3.51 9.45 -4.48
CA SER A 90 -3.72 10.90 -4.31
C SER A 90 -4.46 11.49 -5.53
N LEU A 91 -4.06 11.08 -6.74
CA LEU A 91 -4.66 11.55 -7.98
C LEU A 91 -6.10 11.09 -8.18
N ILE A 92 -6.43 9.84 -7.82
CA ILE A 92 -7.81 9.34 -7.92
C ILE A 92 -8.72 10.08 -6.94
N ASN A 93 -8.23 10.43 -5.75
CA ASN A 93 -8.97 11.23 -4.78
C ASN A 93 -9.15 12.69 -5.24
N GLU A 94 -8.27 13.20 -6.11
CA GLU A 94 -8.41 14.50 -6.78
C GLU A 94 -9.27 14.46 -8.06
N GLY A 95 -9.82 13.29 -8.43
CA GLY A 95 -10.59 13.12 -9.67
C GLY A 95 -9.75 13.13 -10.95
N LYS A 96 -8.42 12.99 -10.84
CA LYS A 96 -7.49 12.96 -11.98
C LYS A 96 -7.26 11.52 -12.44
N GLU A 97 -8.32 10.86 -12.88
CA GLU A 97 -8.35 9.42 -13.20
C GLU A 97 -7.24 9.00 -14.16
N GLN A 98 -7.11 9.67 -15.32
CA GLN A 98 -6.09 9.32 -16.32
C GLN A 98 -4.66 9.40 -15.74
N MET A 99 -4.38 10.46 -14.96
CA MET A 99 -3.08 10.63 -14.33
C MET A 99 -2.82 9.56 -13.28
N ALA A 100 -3.86 9.12 -12.56
CA ALA A 100 -3.76 8.03 -11.61
C ALA A 100 -3.42 6.70 -12.32
N ILE A 101 -4.09 6.41 -13.44
CA ILE A 101 -3.82 5.22 -14.27
C ILE A 101 -2.37 5.25 -14.80
N ASP A 102 -1.90 6.41 -15.25
CA ASP A 102 -0.51 6.54 -15.73
C ASP A 102 0.51 6.31 -14.61
N GLN A 103 0.20 6.72 -13.36
CA GLN A 103 1.03 6.41 -12.21
C GLN A 103 0.99 4.93 -11.84
N LEU A 104 -0.17 4.26 -11.93
CA LEU A 104 -0.26 2.81 -11.73
C LEU A 104 0.59 2.06 -12.74
N LYS A 105 0.49 2.40 -14.03
CA LYS A 105 1.32 1.81 -15.10
C LYS A 105 2.81 1.95 -14.80
N LEU A 106 3.23 3.16 -14.41
CA LEU A 106 4.64 3.41 -14.09
C LEU A 106 5.10 2.65 -12.84
N GLY A 107 4.23 2.53 -11.83
CA GLY A 107 4.47 1.75 -10.62
C GLY A 107 4.69 0.27 -10.95
N GLU A 108 3.74 -0.36 -11.63
CA GLU A 108 3.81 -1.78 -12.02
C GLU A 108 5.00 -2.06 -12.94
N HIS A 109 5.26 -1.20 -13.92
CA HIS A 109 6.43 -1.33 -14.79
C HIS A 109 7.74 -1.32 -13.98
N ARG A 110 7.87 -0.43 -12.99
CA ARG A 110 9.05 -0.38 -12.11
C ARG A 110 9.14 -1.63 -11.22
N PHE A 111 8.01 -2.12 -10.72
CA PHE A 111 7.96 -3.33 -9.89
C PHE A 111 8.39 -4.58 -10.68
N LEU A 112 7.96 -4.67 -11.94
CA LEU A 112 8.32 -5.75 -12.87
C LEU A 112 9.84 -5.85 -13.15
N MET A 113 10.60 -4.78 -12.93
CA MET A 113 12.06 -4.81 -13.06
C MET A 113 12.76 -5.54 -11.91
N ILE A 114 12.08 -5.78 -10.79
CA ILE A 114 12.69 -6.36 -9.58
C ILE A 114 13.01 -7.86 -9.75
N PRO A 115 12.08 -8.73 -10.16
CA PRO A 115 12.37 -10.17 -10.27
C PRO A 115 13.58 -10.54 -11.12
N PRO A 116 13.80 -10.01 -12.35
CA PRO A 116 14.98 -10.39 -13.12
C PRO A 116 16.29 -9.99 -12.45
N ILE A 117 16.31 -8.88 -11.70
CA ILE A 117 17.49 -8.46 -10.93
C ILE A 117 17.77 -9.46 -9.80
N LEU A 118 16.73 -9.90 -9.09
CA LEU A 118 16.86 -10.90 -8.02
C LEU A 118 17.15 -12.31 -8.56
N GLN A 119 16.74 -12.63 -9.77
CA GLN A 119 17.14 -13.89 -10.37
C GLN A 119 18.65 -13.90 -10.68
N GLU A 120 19.15 -12.81 -11.28
CA GLU A 120 20.57 -12.66 -11.61
C GLU A 120 21.44 -12.69 -10.35
N LEU A 121 21.05 -11.96 -9.31
CA LEU A 121 21.76 -11.96 -8.03
C LEU A 121 21.79 -13.37 -7.37
N LYS A 122 20.72 -14.17 -7.53
CA LYS A 122 20.63 -15.53 -6.97
C LYS A 122 21.57 -16.46 -7.71
N ASN A 123 21.64 -16.32 -9.04
CA ASN A 123 22.58 -17.04 -9.89
C ASN A 123 24.04 -16.72 -9.55
N GLN A 124 24.31 -15.51 -9.04
CA GLN A 124 25.63 -15.09 -8.54
C GLN A 124 25.93 -15.58 -7.10
N GLY A 125 25.03 -16.37 -6.50
CA GLY A 125 25.18 -16.90 -5.15
C GLY A 125 24.89 -15.90 -4.03
N TRP A 126 24.22 -14.78 -4.33
CA TRP A 126 23.82 -13.81 -3.32
C TRP A 126 22.54 -14.26 -2.62
N GLU A 127 22.54 -14.25 -1.29
CA GLU A 127 21.34 -14.41 -0.46
C GLU A 127 20.69 -13.06 -0.10
N TYR A 128 19.37 -12.98 -0.21
CA TYR A 128 18.59 -11.82 0.21
C TYR A 128 18.16 -11.95 1.67
N SER A 129 17.99 -10.81 2.35
CA SER A 129 17.28 -10.80 3.62
C SER A 129 15.85 -11.28 3.43
N SER A 130 15.39 -12.21 4.26
CA SER A 130 13.99 -12.69 4.30
C SER A 130 12.99 -11.53 4.32
N ASP A 131 13.30 -10.48 5.07
CA ASP A 131 12.45 -9.31 5.24
C ASP A 131 12.20 -8.59 3.91
N PHE A 132 13.19 -8.54 3.02
CA PHE A 132 13.02 -7.91 1.72
C PHE A 132 12.07 -8.69 0.81
N ILE A 133 12.08 -10.02 0.88
CA ILE A 133 11.12 -10.85 0.13
C ILE A 133 9.70 -10.70 0.73
N ILE A 134 9.59 -10.56 2.05
CA ILE A 134 8.32 -10.27 2.72
C ILE A 134 7.78 -8.91 2.25
N ASP A 135 8.61 -7.87 2.25
CA ASP A 135 8.25 -6.53 1.79
C ASP A 135 7.75 -6.56 0.34
N LEU A 136 8.43 -7.28 -0.56
CA LEU A 136 8.00 -7.41 -1.95
C LEU A 136 6.62 -8.07 -2.09
N ASN A 137 6.36 -9.13 -1.32
CA ASN A 137 5.07 -9.80 -1.35
C ASN A 137 3.95 -8.90 -0.81
N GLN A 138 4.20 -8.22 0.32
CA GLN A 138 3.24 -7.29 0.91
C GLN A 138 2.98 -6.09 0.00
N SER A 139 4.03 -5.54 -0.61
CA SER A 139 3.93 -4.49 -1.60
C SER A 139 3.10 -4.92 -2.81
N ASN A 140 3.38 -6.09 -3.40
CA ASN A 140 2.64 -6.61 -4.54
C ASN A 140 1.14 -6.77 -4.22
N GLN A 141 0.82 -7.29 -3.03
CA GLN A 141 -0.56 -7.39 -2.54
C GLN A 141 -1.19 -6.01 -2.37
N LYS A 142 -0.45 -5.03 -1.86
CA LYS A 142 -0.95 -3.66 -1.72
C LYS A 142 -1.21 -3.01 -3.06
N HIS A 143 -0.34 -3.22 -4.05
CA HIS A 143 -0.53 -2.70 -5.40
C HIS A 143 -1.82 -3.25 -6.02
N ARG A 144 -2.06 -4.56 -5.90
CA ARG A 144 -3.32 -5.20 -6.31
C ARG A 144 -4.53 -4.57 -5.64
N GLU A 145 -4.48 -4.38 -4.32
CA GLU A 145 -5.56 -3.74 -3.56
C GLU A 145 -5.88 -2.35 -4.13
N ILE A 146 -4.86 -1.53 -4.41
CA ILE A 146 -5.04 -0.19 -4.97
C ILE A 146 -5.55 -0.22 -6.41
N ILE A 147 -5.04 -1.11 -7.27
CA ILE A 147 -5.54 -1.26 -8.64
C ILE A 147 -7.04 -1.63 -8.61
N THR A 148 -7.43 -2.59 -7.75
CA THR A 148 -8.84 -2.97 -7.58
C THR A 148 -9.70 -1.81 -7.05
N GLN A 149 -9.18 -0.99 -6.13
CA GLN A 149 -9.87 0.21 -5.67
C GLN A 149 -10.09 1.23 -6.80
N VAL A 150 -9.12 1.38 -7.69
CA VAL A 150 -9.22 2.30 -8.84
C VAL A 150 -10.21 1.78 -9.89
N ILE A 151 -10.27 0.46 -10.13
CA ILE A 151 -11.29 -0.15 -11.02
C ILE A 151 -12.70 0.28 -10.62
N GLY A 152 -13.01 0.33 -9.31
CA GLY A 152 -14.31 0.76 -8.83
C GLY A 152 -14.65 2.25 -9.02
N LYS A 153 -13.73 3.05 -9.57
CA LYS A 153 -13.84 4.51 -9.69
C LYS A 153 -13.64 5.04 -11.12
N VAL A 154 -13.38 4.20 -12.12
CA VAL A 154 -13.06 4.62 -13.49
C VAL A 154 -14.08 4.13 -14.52
N THR A 155 -13.94 4.57 -15.77
CA THR A 155 -14.81 4.18 -16.88
C THR A 155 -14.52 2.76 -17.39
N GLU A 156 -15.48 2.15 -18.11
CA GLU A 156 -15.33 0.79 -18.67
C GLU A 156 -14.14 0.67 -19.64
N SER A 157 -13.84 1.72 -20.39
CA SER A 157 -12.66 1.77 -21.28
C SER A 157 -11.35 1.60 -20.51
N ASP A 158 -11.28 2.13 -19.28
CA ASP A 158 -10.08 2.09 -18.45
C ASP A 158 -9.95 0.78 -17.67
N ILE A 159 -11.06 0.06 -17.44
CA ILE A 159 -11.05 -1.22 -16.73
C ILE A 159 -10.18 -2.25 -17.46
N SER A 160 -10.20 -2.28 -18.80
CA SER A 160 -9.34 -3.19 -19.59
C SER A 160 -7.85 -2.96 -19.27
N ILE A 161 -7.44 -1.69 -19.22
CA ILE A 161 -6.06 -1.31 -18.89
C ILE A 161 -5.69 -1.75 -17.46
N LEU A 162 -6.62 -1.59 -16.50
CA LEU A 162 -6.38 -1.96 -15.12
C LEU A 162 -6.35 -3.49 -14.91
N ASN A 163 -7.10 -4.25 -15.71
CA ASN A 163 -7.00 -5.71 -15.72
C ASN A 163 -5.64 -6.17 -16.23
N ASP A 164 -5.10 -5.55 -17.28
CA ASP A 164 -3.73 -5.84 -17.74
C ASP A 164 -2.69 -5.59 -16.64
N LEU A 165 -2.88 -4.54 -15.82
CA LEU A 165 -2.03 -4.27 -14.66
C LEU A 165 -2.18 -5.33 -13.56
N LEU A 166 -3.39 -5.83 -13.31
CA LEU A 166 -3.61 -6.95 -12.38
C LEU A 166 -2.93 -8.24 -12.86
N ASP A 167 -2.92 -8.48 -14.16
CA ASP A 167 -2.23 -9.63 -14.76
C ASP A 167 -0.71 -9.49 -14.62
N GLN A 168 -0.17 -8.30 -14.86
CA GLN A 168 1.25 -8.00 -14.59
C GLN A 168 1.60 -8.19 -13.12
N ASN A 169 0.77 -7.69 -12.21
CA ASN A 169 0.94 -7.85 -10.77
C ASN A 169 0.94 -9.35 -10.37
N THR A 170 0.04 -10.14 -10.96
CA THR A 170 -0.02 -11.60 -10.76
C THR A 170 1.25 -12.28 -11.26
N LYS A 171 1.70 -11.94 -12.47
CA LYS A 171 2.94 -12.46 -13.03
C LYS A 171 4.15 -12.16 -12.13
N VAL A 172 4.25 -10.95 -11.59
CA VAL A 172 5.36 -10.62 -10.68
C VAL A 172 5.29 -11.43 -9.40
N LYS A 173 4.10 -11.62 -8.81
CA LYS A 173 3.91 -12.47 -7.64
C LYS A 173 4.45 -13.88 -7.87
N ASP A 174 4.14 -14.47 -9.02
CA ASP A 174 4.59 -15.82 -9.36
C ASP A 174 6.12 -15.88 -9.52
N LEU A 175 6.71 -14.89 -10.21
CA LEU A 175 8.18 -14.77 -10.32
C LEU A 175 8.86 -14.62 -8.95
N LEU A 176 8.26 -13.88 -8.01
CA LEU A 176 8.79 -13.73 -6.65
C LEU A 176 8.76 -15.04 -5.85
N GLN A 177 7.80 -15.93 -6.13
CA GLN A 177 7.73 -17.25 -5.49
C GLN A 177 8.84 -18.18 -5.98
N GLU A 178 9.24 -18.09 -7.24
CA GLU A 178 10.36 -18.86 -7.81
C GLU A 178 11.73 -18.42 -7.25
N ILE A 179 11.82 -17.17 -6.80
CA ILE A 179 13.04 -16.60 -6.21
C ILE A 179 13.28 -17.12 -4.78
N ARG A 180 12.26 -17.64 -4.09
CA ARG A 180 12.36 -18.19 -2.74
C ARG A 180 13.28 -19.42 -2.65
#